data_AF-A0A7X5IDG9-F1
#
_entry.id   AF-A0A7X5IDG9-F1
#
_cell.length_a   1.000
_cell.length_b   1.000
_cell.length_c   1.000
_cell.angle_alpha   90.00
_cell.angle_beta   90.00
_cell.angle_gamma   90.00
#
_symmetry.space_group_name_H-M   'P 1'
#
loop_
_entity.id
_entity.type
_entity.pdbx_description
1 polymer ?
#
loop_
_entity_poly.entity_id
_entity_poly.type
_entity_poly.pdbx_seq_one_letter_code
_entity_poly.pdbx_strand_id
1 'polypeptide(L)' 'MTEYIISGERLWQNNRAAYRAGAGGSVAYTQMGADGGEVVRCRDCLSLSEASDGSSYCRQWMRKVPLDGYCHLGERKESE' A
#
# COMPACT_ATOMS: atom_id res chain seq x y z
N MET A 1 -0.73 -3.77 17.98
CA MET A 1 -1.83 -3.33 17.10
C MET A 1 -1.30 -3.42 15.67
N THR A 2 -1.68 -4.46 14.93
CA THR A 2 -1.14 -4.68 13.57
C THR A 2 -1.74 -3.64 12.63
N GLU A 3 -0.91 -2.76 12.06
CA GLU A 3 -1.35 -1.84 11.01
C GLU A 3 -1.64 -2.62 9.74
N TYR A 4 -2.93 -2.84 9.46
CA TYR A 4 -3.38 -3.56 8.26
C TYR A 4 -3.21 -2.75 6.97
N ILE A 5 -3.19 -1.41 7.09
CA ILE A 5 -2.99 -0.46 6.01
C ILE A 5 -1.83 0.44 6.38
N ILE A 6 -0.83 0.51 5.51
CA ILE A 6 0.39 1.32 5.71
C ILE A 6 0.31 2.52 4.78
N SER A 7 0.48 3.73 5.30
CA SER A 7 0.46 4.97 4.51
C SER A 7 1.69 5.10 3.60
N GLY A 8 1.66 6.03 2.64
CA GLY A 8 2.81 6.35 1.81
C GLY A 8 4.02 6.83 2.62
N GLU A 9 3.80 7.67 3.62
CA GLU A 9 4.86 8.18 4.51
C GLU A 9 5.49 7.06 5.34
N ARG A 10 4.67 6.19 5.93
CA ARG A 10 5.12 5.04 6.72
C ARG A 10 5.93 4.07 5.86
N LEU A 11 5.50 3.84 4.62
CA LEU A 11 6.25 3.06 3.64
C LEU A 11 7.63 3.68 3.40
N TRP A 12 7.68 4.99 3.13
CA TRP A 12 8.93 5.69 2.90
C TRP A 12 9.88 5.61 4.10
N GLN A 13 9.37 5.76 5.32
CA GLN A 13 10.17 5.63 6.54
C GLN A 13 10.76 4.22 6.69
N ASN A 14 9.95 3.18 6.46
CA ASN A 14 10.39 1.79 6.50
C ASN A 14 11.50 1.54 5.46
N ASN A 15 11.31 2.04 4.24
CA ASN A 15 12.27 1.90 3.14
C ASN A 15 13.59 2.61 3.45
N ARG A 16 13.52 3.83 3.98
CA ARG A 16 14.71 4.60 4.39
C ARG A 16 15.47 3.93 5.52
N ALA A 17 14.77 3.34 6.49
CA ALA A 17 15.39 2.61 7.58
C ALA A 17 16.08 1.34 7.08
N ALA A 18 15.43 0.57 6.20
CA ALA A 18 16.00 -0.65 5.61
C ALA A 18 17.27 -0.35 4.78
N TYR A 19 17.23 0.70 3.94
CA TYR A 19 18.39 1.14 3.17
C TYR A 19 19.59 1.50 4.08
N ARG A 20 19.33 2.24 5.17
CA ARG A 20 20.36 2.63 6.14
C ARG A 20 20.96 1.44 6.90
N ALA A 21 20.20 0.37 7.09
CA ALA A 21 20.63 -0.83 7.79
C ALA A 21 21.59 -1.72 6.97
N GLY A 22 21.99 -1.29 5.76
CA GLY A 22 22.94 -2.05 4.94
C GLY A 22 22.32 -3.26 4.25
N ALA A 23 20.98 -3.32 4.15
CA ALA A 23 20.30 -4.19 3.20
C ALA A 23 20.65 -3.71 1.79
N GLY A 24 21.80 -4.17 1.27
CA GLY A 24 22.43 -3.64 0.06
C GLY A 24 21.48 -3.62 -1.13
N GLY A 25 21.38 -2.45 -1.77
CA GLY A 25 20.96 -2.24 -3.17
C GLY A 25 19.61 -2.80 -3.64
N SER A 26 18.88 -3.52 -2.80
CA SER A 26 17.68 -4.26 -3.17
C SER A 26 16.50 -3.40 -2.79
N VAL A 27 16.23 -2.41 -3.64
CA VAL A 27 15.02 -1.58 -3.75
C VAL A 27 13.98 -1.91 -2.67
N ALA A 28 14.13 -1.31 -1.50
CA ALA A 28 13.18 -1.51 -0.42
C ALA A 28 11.87 -0.82 -0.84
N TYR A 29 10.96 -1.60 -1.42
CA TYR A 29 9.51 -1.54 -1.25
C TYR A 29 8.80 -0.23 -1.57
N THR A 30 9.10 0.41 -2.71
CA THR A 30 8.02 0.84 -3.64
C THR A 30 7.62 -0.27 -4.60
N GLN A 31 8.35 -1.38 -4.53
CA GLN A 31 8.47 -2.51 -5.44
C GLN A 31 9.08 -3.61 -4.57
N MET A 32 8.56 -4.83 -4.55
CA MET A 32 9.07 -5.89 -3.67
C MET A 32 10.55 -6.25 -4.04
N GLY A 33 11.56 -5.48 -3.63
CA GLY A 33 12.91 -5.64 -4.19
C GLY A 33 12.96 -5.29 -5.68
N ALA A 34 14.12 -5.53 -6.32
CA ALA A 34 14.31 -5.29 -7.75
C ALA A 34 13.41 -6.18 -8.65
N ASP A 35 12.86 -7.27 -8.10
CA ASP A 35 12.17 -8.34 -8.84
C ASP A 35 10.70 -8.55 -8.44
N GLY A 36 10.16 -7.78 -7.49
CA GLY A 36 8.83 -8.03 -6.97
C GLY A 36 7.78 -7.02 -7.41
N GLY A 37 6.54 -7.48 -7.49
CA GLY A 37 5.40 -6.76 -8.06
C GLY A 37 5.16 -5.36 -7.49
N GLU A 38 4.58 -4.50 -8.33
CA GLU A 38 4.20 -3.13 -8.00
C GLU A 38 3.19 -3.09 -6.84
N VAL A 39 3.41 -2.22 -5.85
CA VAL A 39 2.45 -2.06 -4.75
C VAL A 39 1.17 -1.38 -5.25
N VAL A 40 0.03 -2.02 -5.04
CA VAL A 40 -1.27 -1.44 -5.39
C VAL A 40 -1.73 -0.51 -4.28
N ARG A 41 -1.81 0.79 -4.60
CA ARG A 41 -2.34 1.81 -3.69
C ARG A 41 -3.85 1.64 -3.53
N CYS A 42 -4.39 2.08 -2.39
CA CYS A 42 -5.82 2.04 -2.15
C CYS A 42 -6.61 2.72 -3.29
N ARG A 43 -6.16 3.86 -3.83
CA ARG A 43 -6.80 4.53 -4.97
C ARG A 43 -6.96 3.64 -6.22
N ASP A 44 -5.99 2.76 -6.46
CA ASP A 44 -5.89 1.89 -7.64
C ASP A 44 -6.38 0.47 -7.35
N CYS A 45 -6.81 0.19 -6.11
CA CYS A 45 -7.18 -1.13 -5.64
C CYS A 45 -8.64 -1.48 -5.95
N LEU A 46 -8.89 -2.70 -6.41
CA LEU A 46 -10.22 -3.25 -6.69
C LEU A 46 -11.13 -3.24 -5.45
N SER A 47 -10.55 -3.40 -4.27
CA SER A 47 -11.29 -3.41 -3.01
C SER A 47 -11.70 -2.00 -2.52
N LEU A 48 -11.26 -0.93 -3.18
CA LEU A 48 -11.67 0.43 -2.84
C LEU A 48 -13.11 0.70 -3.27
N SER A 49 -13.88 1.26 -2.33
CA SER A 49 -15.24 1.76 -2.51
C SER A 49 -15.35 3.15 -1.89
N GLU A 50 -16.38 3.88 -2.28
CA GLU A 50 -16.82 5.09 -1.59
C GLU A 50 -17.89 4.72 -0.56
N ALA A 51 -17.77 5.23 0.67
CA ALA A 51 -18.81 5.11 1.69
C ALA A 51 -19.88 6.19 1.50
N SER A 52 -21.04 6.05 2.14
CA SER A 52 -22.16 7.01 2.02
C SER A 52 -21.81 8.45 2.46
N ASP A 53 -20.73 8.63 3.20
CA ASP A 53 -20.21 9.93 3.64
C ASP A 53 -19.14 10.51 2.71
N GLY A 54 -18.93 9.90 1.53
CA GLY A 54 -17.90 10.30 0.56
C GLY A 54 -16.47 9.91 0.95
N SER A 55 -16.29 9.17 2.06
CA SER A 55 -14.96 8.73 2.47
C SER A 55 -14.50 7.47 1.74
N SER A 56 -13.19 7.37 1.51
CA SER A 56 -12.55 6.19 0.93
C SER A 56 -12.60 5.01 1.90
N TYR A 57 -13.16 3.90 1.44
CA TYR A 57 -13.44 2.71 2.24
C TYR A 57 -12.91 1.44 1.56
N CYS A 58 -12.23 0.58 2.30
CA CYS A 58 -11.78 -0.71 1.80
C CYS A 58 -12.78 -1.80 2.15
N ARG A 59 -13.35 -2.45 1.14
CA ARG A 59 -14.31 -3.56 1.30
C ARG A 59 -13.67 -4.79 1.96
N GLN A 60 -12.41 -5.08 1.64
CA GLN A 60 -11.68 -6.23 2.17
C GLN A 60 -11.43 -6.13 3.69
N TRP A 61 -11.08 -4.94 4.17
CA TRP A 61 -10.78 -4.68 5.58
C TRP A 61 -11.96 -4.06 6.34
N MET A 62 -13.07 -3.83 5.65
CA MET A 62 -14.28 -3.19 6.14
C MET A 62 -14.04 -1.90 6.94
N ARG A 63 -13.13 -1.04 6.48
CA ARG A 63 -12.73 0.18 7.19
C ARG A 63 -12.39 1.34 6.26
N LYS A 64 -12.39 2.55 6.81
CA LYS A 64 -11.86 3.74 6.13
C LYS A 64 -10.37 3.58 5.89
N VAL A 65 -9.92 3.98 4.69
CA VAL A 65 -8.52 3.88 4.26
C VAL A 65 -8.06 5.16 3.56
N PRO A 66 -6.79 5.54 3.71
CA PRO A 66 -6.23 6.65 2.96
C PRO A 66 -5.93 6.22 1.51
N LEU A 67 -6.09 7.12 0.54
CA LEU A 67 -5.91 6.82 -0.89
C LEU A 67 -4.47 6.45 -1.28
N ASP A 68 -3.47 6.94 -0.53
CA ASP A 68 -2.05 6.60 -0.66
C ASP A 68 -1.63 5.38 0.17
N GLY A 69 -2.56 4.83 0.96
CA GLY A 69 -2.37 3.61 1.73
C GLY A 69 -2.13 2.39 0.83
N TYR A 70 -1.54 1.36 1.41
CA TYR A 70 -1.40 0.06 0.77
C TYR A 70 -1.57 -1.07 1.78
N CYS A 71 -1.83 -2.27 1.29
CA CYS A 71 -1.74 -3.51 2.05
C CYS A 71 -1.25 -4.65 1.14
N HIS A 72 -0.87 -5.78 1.74
CA HIS A 72 -0.36 -6.95 1.01
C HIS A 72 -1.44 -7.69 0.18
N LEU A 73 -2.72 -7.32 0.33
CA LEU A 73 -3.85 -7.88 -0.42
C LEU A 73 -4.31 -6.96 -1.56
N GLY A 74 -3.52 -5.93 -1.90
CA GLY A 74 -3.92 -4.96 -2.93
C GLY A 74 -3.91 -5.58 -4.32
N GLU A 75 -5.06 -5.61 -4.97
CA GLU A 75 -5.23 -6.07 -6.37
C GLU A 75 -5.58 -4.87 -7.25
N ARG A 76 -4.86 -4.67 -8.36
CA ARG A 76 -5.10 -3.51 -9.24
C ARG A 76 -6.46 -3.67 -9.91
N LYS A 77 -7.21 -2.58 -10.04
CA LYS A 77 -8.35 -2.54 -10.96
C LYS A 77 -7.81 -2.85 -12.37
N GLU A 78 -8.28 -3.92 -12.99
CA GLU A 78 -8.02 -4.12 -14.42
C GLU A 78 -8.68 -2.96 -15.15
N SER A 79 -7.88 -2.19 -15.91
CA SER A 79 -8.44 -1.21 -16.84
C SER A 79 -8.91 -2.00 -18.06
N GLU A 80 -10.22 -2.01 -18.28
CA GLU A 80 -10.83 -2.44 -19.55
C GLU A 80 -10.31 -1.59 -20.72
#